data_AF-A0A937BEE3-F1
#
_entry.id   AF-A0A937BEE3-F1
#
_cell.length_a   1.000
_cell.length_b   1.000
_cell.length_c   1.000
_cell.angle_alpha   90.00
_cell.angle_beta   90.00
_cell.angle_gamma   90.00
#
_symmetry.space_group_name_H-M   'P 1'
#
loop_
_entity.id
_entity.type
_entity.pdbx_description
1 polymer ?
#
loop_
_entity_poly.entity_id
_entity_poly.type
_entity_poly.pdbx_seq_one_letter_code
_entity_poly.pdbx_strand_id
1 'polypeptide(L)'
;MKMHSSISLLLAFILIGISNLGAQDDLNMQEKVKEERVRKNTIRLNLTNPIIFGERSLILGYERTIGQHQSFSINAGLATLPKFNLISIEDDSLIQLNKSSKDKGFNITGDYRFYLASENKHRAPRGIYIGPYASHVFMGRENTWNLNTESFQGEVKTDFRFNMTAIGAQLGYQFIIWKRVALDFVLIGPSVAWYSLEAKLDTSLDPDDESALYAKIDEILQERFPGYTFVLDDVDFKTSGTTNTQSFGFRYTIHLGYHF
;
A
#
# COMPACT_ATOMS: atom_id res chain seq x y z
N MET A 1 -22.16 6.29 -12.41
CA MET A 1 -21.36 6.23 -13.65
C MET A 1 -20.58 7.53 -13.88
N LYS A 2 -19.59 7.85 -13.03
CA LYS A 2 -18.73 9.06 -13.16
C LYS A 2 -17.26 8.82 -12.77
N MET A 3 -16.88 7.61 -12.34
CA MET A 3 -15.60 7.37 -11.66
C MET A 3 -14.47 6.88 -12.59
N HIS A 4 -14.79 6.22 -13.71
CA HIS A 4 -13.81 5.85 -14.74
C HIS A 4 -13.12 7.05 -15.40
N SER A 5 -13.76 8.23 -15.36
CA SER A 5 -13.23 9.45 -15.93
C SER A 5 -12.02 10.00 -15.17
N SER A 6 -11.98 9.84 -13.84
CA SER A 6 -10.96 10.50 -13.00
C SER A 6 -9.61 9.79 -13.04
N ILE A 7 -9.61 8.45 -13.07
CA ILE A 7 -8.38 7.63 -13.19
C ILE A 7 -7.77 7.79 -14.59
N SER A 8 -8.62 7.85 -15.63
CA SER A 8 -8.19 8.09 -17.01
C SER A 8 -7.60 9.50 -17.18
N LEU A 9 -8.17 10.52 -16.52
CA LEU A 9 -7.62 11.87 -16.53
C LEU A 9 -6.26 11.95 -15.83
N LEU A 10 -6.08 11.28 -14.69
CA LEU A 10 -4.82 11.28 -13.96
C LEU A 10 -3.70 10.58 -14.74
N LEU A 11 -4.01 9.45 -15.38
CA LEU A 11 -3.10 8.77 -16.31
C LEU A 11 -2.73 9.65 -17.52
N ALA A 12 -3.70 10.40 -18.06
CA ALA A 12 -3.46 11.36 -19.14
C ALA A 12 -2.60 12.55 -18.68
N PHE A 13 -2.79 13.09 -17.48
CA PHE A 13 -1.97 14.18 -16.94
C PHE A 13 -0.52 13.74 -16.66
N ILE A 14 -0.31 12.50 -16.21
CA ILE A 14 1.04 11.93 -16.06
C ILE A 14 1.71 11.77 -17.44
N LEU A 15 0.97 11.37 -18.48
CA LEU A 15 1.48 11.27 -19.85
C LEU A 15 1.82 12.64 -20.47
N ILE A 16 1.04 13.69 -20.20
CA ILE A 16 1.24 15.04 -20.76
C ILE A 16 2.32 15.83 -20.01
N GLY A 17 2.46 15.63 -18.70
CA GLY A 17 3.49 16.31 -17.91
C GLY A 17 4.92 15.91 -18.29
N ILE A 18 5.11 14.70 -18.83
CA ILE A 18 6.43 14.14 -19.14
C ILE A 18 6.92 14.52 -20.55
N SER A 19 6.02 14.85 -21.49
CA SER A 19 6.41 15.30 -22.84
C SER A 19 7.06 16.68 -22.88
N ASN A 20 6.85 17.52 -21.87
CA ASN A 20 7.38 18.90 -21.85
C ASN A 20 8.75 19.06 -21.16
N LEU A 21 9.28 18.01 -20.52
CA LEU A 21 10.60 18.06 -19.85
C LEU A 21 11.79 17.66 -20.76
N GLY A 22 11.56 17.45 -22.05
CA GLY A 22 12.58 16.99 -23.01
C GLY A 22 12.93 17.97 -24.15
N ALA A 23 12.41 19.20 -24.15
CA ALA A 23 12.53 20.10 -25.30
C ALA A 23 13.65 21.14 -25.15
N GLN A 24 14.90 20.69 -24.99
CA GLN A 24 16.10 21.47 -25.31
C GLN A 24 17.14 20.53 -25.91
N ASP A 25 16.96 20.18 -27.18
CA ASP A 25 18.01 19.57 -28.01
C ASP A 25 18.80 20.72 -28.65
N ASP A 26 20.06 20.87 -28.21
CA ASP A 26 21.03 21.79 -28.77
C ASP A 26 21.57 21.24 -30.10
N LEU A 27 21.66 22.13 -31.08
CA LEU A 27 21.94 21.86 -32.50
C LEU A 27 23.41 21.52 -32.72
N ASN A 28 23.80 20.25 -32.64
CA ASN A 28 25.06 19.77 -33.25
C ASN A 28 24.97 18.28 -33.59
N MET A 29 24.46 17.98 -34.79
CA MET A 29 24.52 16.65 -35.38
C MET A 29 25.81 16.48 -36.19
N GLN A 30 26.80 15.82 -35.59
CA GLN A 30 27.81 15.06 -36.32
C GLN A 30 27.76 13.61 -35.85
N GLU A 31 27.94 12.69 -36.81
CA GLU A 31 27.75 11.25 -36.74
C GLU A 31 28.22 10.61 -35.42
N LYS A 32 27.27 10.21 -34.58
CA LYS A 32 27.48 9.17 -33.58
C LYS A 32 26.59 7.99 -33.95
N VAL A 33 27.21 6.81 -34.05
CA VAL A 33 26.56 5.51 -33.85
C VAL A 33 25.42 5.71 -32.84
N LYS A 34 24.19 5.28 -33.15
CA LYS A 34 23.04 5.33 -32.22
C LYS A 34 23.39 4.53 -30.95
N GLU A 35 24.16 5.11 -30.05
CA GLU A 35 24.26 4.67 -28.66
C GLU A 35 22.84 4.72 -28.15
N GLU A 36 22.27 3.54 -27.91
CA GLU A 36 20.95 3.42 -27.32
C GLU A 36 20.99 4.20 -26.00
N ARG A 37 20.34 5.37 -25.98
CA ARG A 37 20.34 6.27 -24.81
C ARG A 37 20.02 5.43 -23.57
N VAL A 38 20.99 5.28 -22.67
CA VAL A 38 20.85 4.49 -21.45
C VAL A 38 19.96 5.27 -20.50
N ARG A 39 18.70 4.85 -20.45
CA ARG A 39 17.69 5.35 -19.53
C ARG A 39 17.98 4.83 -18.14
N LYS A 40 17.80 5.70 -17.16
CA LYS A 40 18.15 5.39 -15.76
C LYS A 40 16.98 5.51 -14.82
N ASN A 41 15.88 6.12 -15.25
CA ASN A 41 14.79 6.47 -14.37
C ASN A 41 13.57 5.66 -14.73
N THR A 42 12.82 5.23 -13.71
CA THR A 42 11.52 4.60 -13.89
C THR A 42 10.56 5.19 -12.88
N ILE A 43 9.46 5.79 -13.34
CA ILE A 43 8.32 6.09 -12.47
C ILE A 43 7.34 4.92 -12.51
N ARG A 44 6.72 4.58 -11.39
CA ARG A 44 5.86 3.41 -11.26
C ARG A 44 4.60 3.71 -10.47
N LEU A 45 3.56 2.95 -10.76
CA LEU A 45 2.31 2.88 -10.02
C LEU A 45 2.16 1.47 -9.46
N ASN A 46 1.87 1.35 -8.16
CA ASN A 46 1.54 0.06 -7.55
C ASN A 46 0.09 -0.31 -7.90
N LEU A 47 -0.09 -1.47 -8.56
CA LEU A 47 -1.39 -1.98 -8.97
C LEU A 47 -2.03 -2.89 -7.91
N THR A 48 -1.22 -3.51 -7.05
CA THR A 48 -1.68 -4.44 -6.02
C THR A 48 -2.47 -3.73 -4.91
N ASN A 49 -2.00 -2.57 -4.47
CA ASN A 49 -2.58 -1.85 -3.35
C ASN A 49 -4.04 -1.39 -3.59
N PRO A 50 -4.38 -0.74 -4.72
CA PRO A 50 -5.77 -0.41 -5.02
C PRO A 50 -6.71 -1.63 -5.05
N ILE A 51 -6.20 -2.80 -5.46
CA ILE A 51 -6.99 -4.04 -5.56
C ILE A 51 -7.28 -4.62 -4.17
N ILE A 52 -6.29 -4.62 -3.27
CA ILE A 52 -6.42 -5.23 -1.94
C ILE A 52 -7.05 -4.25 -0.93
N PHE A 53 -6.63 -2.99 -0.94
CA PHE A 53 -6.97 -1.99 0.07
C PHE A 53 -8.00 -0.95 -0.41
N GLY A 54 -8.47 -1.09 -1.64
CA GLY A 54 -9.46 -0.23 -2.27
C GLY A 54 -8.89 0.93 -3.06
N GLU A 55 -9.72 1.50 -3.92
CA GLU A 55 -9.35 2.49 -4.96
C GLU A 55 -8.70 3.79 -4.44
N ARG A 56 -8.81 4.07 -3.14
CA ARG A 56 -8.19 5.25 -2.51
C ARG A 56 -6.72 5.02 -2.14
N SER A 57 -6.26 3.77 -2.12
CA SER A 57 -4.84 3.48 -1.95
C SER A 57 -4.11 3.75 -3.26
N LEU A 58 -3.22 4.75 -3.25
CA LEU A 58 -2.46 5.17 -4.42
C LEU A 58 -0.99 5.30 -4.02
N ILE A 59 -0.14 4.42 -4.54
CA ILE A 59 1.30 4.43 -4.27
C ILE A 59 2.07 4.63 -5.57
N LEU A 60 2.90 5.66 -5.59
CA LEU A 60 3.80 5.98 -6.69
C LEU A 60 5.24 5.63 -6.31
N GLY A 61 5.97 5.11 -7.27
CA GLY A 61 7.36 4.70 -7.14
C GLY A 61 8.27 5.49 -8.06
N TYR A 62 9.49 5.74 -7.60
CA TYR A 62 10.60 6.17 -8.44
C TYR A 62 11.77 5.21 -8.23
N GLU A 63 12.31 4.69 -9.33
CA GLU A 63 13.53 3.90 -9.37
C GLU A 63 14.59 4.63 -10.18
N ARG A 64 15.83 4.57 -9.70
CA ARG A 64 17.00 5.02 -10.44
C ARG A 64 18.05 3.93 -10.52
N THR A 65 18.43 3.57 -11.74
CA THR A 65 19.59 2.74 -12.02
C THR A 65 20.87 3.51 -11.72
N ILE A 66 21.71 2.97 -10.84
CA ILE A 66 22.96 3.58 -10.39
C ILE A 66 24.19 2.86 -10.96
N GLY A 67 24.07 1.58 -11.26
CA GLY A 67 25.14 0.76 -11.84
C GLY A 67 24.63 -0.09 -13.01
N GLN A 68 25.48 -0.95 -13.57
CA GLN A 68 25.04 -1.86 -14.63
C GLN A 68 24.02 -2.90 -14.13
N HIS A 69 24.09 -3.25 -12.84
CA HIS A 69 23.31 -4.30 -12.21
C HIS A 69 22.66 -3.86 -10.89
N GLN A 70 22.50 -2.54 -10.71
CA GLN A 70 22.06 -1.97 -9.43
C GLN A 70 21.08 -0.82 -9.64
N SER A 71 20.03 -0.78 -8.81
CA SER A 71 19.14 0.36 -8.69
C SER A 71 18.74 0.59 -7.24
N PHE A 72 18.29 1.80 -6.94
CA PHE A 72 17.52 2.06 -5.73
C PHE A 72 16.12 2.51 -6.13
N SER A 73 15.14 2.26 -5.26
CA SER A 73 13.80 2.78 -5.45
C SER A 73 13.13 3.21 -4.16
N ILE A 74 12.24 4.19 -4.27
CA ILE A 74 11.37 4.68 -3.20
C ILE A 74 9.95 4.66 -3.74
N ASN A 75 9.03 4.10 -2.97
CA ASN A 75 7.60 4.06 -3.27
C ASN A 75 6.88 4.73 -2.11
N ALA A 76 5.99 5.68 -2.39
CA ALA A 76 5.24 6.38 -1.38
C ALA A 76 3.84 6.76 -1.86
N GLY A 77 2.91 6.91 -0.94
CA GLY A 77 1.58 7.42 -1.27
C GLY A 77 0.53 7.10 -0.21
N LEU A 78 -0.73 7.16 -0.61
CA LEU A 78 -1.88 6.99 0.28
C LEU A 78 -2.13 5.52 0.58
N ALA A 79 -2.25 5.21 1.87
CA ALA A 79 -2.69 3.92 2.36
C ALA A 79 -4.06 4.09 3.04
N THR A 80 -4.98 3.17 2.77
CA THR A 80 -6.32 3.19 3.34
C THR A 80 -6.69 1.81 3.81
N LEU A 81 -7.51 1.73 4.85
CA LEU A 81 -8.10 0.46 5.24
C LEU A 81 -9.14 0.03 4.19
N PRO A 82 -9.32 -1.28 3.95
CA PRO A 82 -10.45 -1.77 3.18
C PRO A 82 -11.77 -1.24 3.78
N LYS A 83 -12.74 -0.83 2.96
CA LYS A 83 -14.02 -0.34 3.48
C LYS A 83 -14.75 -1.46 4.24
N PHE A 84 -15.38 -1.11 5.36
CA PHE A 84 -16.19 -2.07 6.15
C PHE A 84 -17.50 -2.47 5.47
N ASN A 85 -17.91 -1.74 4.43
CA ASN A 85 -19.20 -1.82 3.75
C ASN A 85 -19.42 -3.06 2.85
N LEU A 86 -18.53 -4.07 2.91
CA LEU A 86 -18.62 -5.31 2.12
C LEU A 86 -19.35 -6.45 2.86
N ILE A 87 -19.73 -6.24 4.13
CA ILE A 87 -20.79 -6.99 4.82
C ILE A 87 -21.84 -5.95 5.22
N SER A 88 -23.12 -6.29 5.05
CA SER A 88 -24.24 -5.48 5.50
C SER A 88 -24.30 -5.46 7.04
N ILE A 89 -23.43 -4.66 7.67
CA ILE A 89 -23.67 -4.17 9.04
C ILE A 89 -24.94 -3.29 9.06
N GLU A 90 -25.44 -2.85 7.89
CA GLU A 90 -26.77 -2.23 7.77
C GLU A 90 -27.92 -3.14 8.24
N ASP A 91 -27.73 -4.48 8.30
CA ASP A 91 -28.78 -5.43 8.70
C ASP A 91 -28.71 -5.89 10.17
N ASP A 92 -27.72 -5.44 10.95
CA ASP A 92 -27.68 -5.72 12.40
C ASP A 92 -28.52 -4.68 13.15
N SER A 93 -29.54 -5.14 13.89
CA SER A 93 -30.45 -4.27 14.64
C SER A 93 -29.79 -3.55 15.82
N LEU A 94 -28.64 -4.06 16.30
CA LEU A 94 -27.94 -3.54 17.48
C LEU A 94 -26.87 -2.50 17.12
N ILE A 95 -26.16 -2.68 15.99
CA ILE A 95 -25.02 -1.85 15.61
C ILE A 95 -25.08 -1.53 14.12
N GLN A 96 -25.27 -0.26 13.77
CA GLN A 96 -25.26 0.20 12.37
C GLN A 96 -24.09 1.14 12.12
N LEU A 97 -23.25 0.83 11.14
CA LEU A 97 -22.18 1.75 10.73
C LEU A 97 -22.77 2.93 9.97
N ASN A 98 -22.65 4.13 10.52
CA ASN A 98 -23.04 5.35 9.84
C ASN A 98 -22.04 5.61 8.69
N LYS A 99 -22.49 6.05 7.51
CA LYS A 99 -21.66 6.11 6.27
C LYS A 99 -20.44 7.04 6.32
N SER A 100 -20.22 7.77 7.41
CA SER A 100 -19.12 8.71 7.58
C SER A 100 -17.89 8.03 8.18
N SER A 101 -17.05 7.44 7.34
CA SER A 101 -15.69 7.01 7.71
C SER A 101 -14.64 8.00 7.20
N LYS A 102 -13.78 8.51 8.08
CA LYS A 102 -12.66 9.38 7.68
C LYS A 102 -11.37 8.57 7.65
N ASP A 103 -10.88 8.29 6.44
CA ASP A 103 -9.63 7.57 6.20
C ASP A 103 -8.44 8.53 6.24
N LYS A 104 -7.36 8.12 6.91
CA LYS A 104 -6.04 8.76 6.84
C LYS A 104 -4.98 7.66 6.76
N GLY A 105 -3.93 7.86 5.99
CA GLY A 105 -2.85 6.87 5.95
C GLY A 105 -1.85 7.10 4.85
N PHE A 106 -0.66 6.57 5.06
CA PHE A 106 0.43 6.63 4.10
C PHE A 106 1.25 5.34 4.11
N ASN A 107 1.88 5.06 2.98
CA ASN A 107 2.89 4.03 2.84
C ASN A 107 4.18 4.71 2.35
N ILE A 108 5.32 4.31 2.90
CA ILE A 108 6.63 4.57 2.34
C ILE A 108 7.46 3.29 2.34
N THR A 109 8.06 2.97 1.21
CA THR A 109 8.89 1.78 1.02
C THR A 109 10.15 2.13 0.23
N GLY A 110 11.31 1.85 0.80
CA GLY A 110 12.60 1.97 0.12
C GLY A 110 13.21 0.60 -0.15
N ASP A 111 13.84 0.43 -1.30
CA ASP A 111 14.57 -0.80 -1.63
C ASP A 111 15.83 -0.53 -2.48
N TYR A 112 16.80 -1.42 -2.34
CA TYR A 112 18.02 -1.44 -3.14
C TYR A 112 18.11 -2.78 -3.87
N ARG A 113 18.22 -2.76 -5.20
CA ARG A 113 18.07 -3.95 -6.04
C ARG A 113 19.40 -4.30 -6.70
N PHE A 114 19.78 -5.57 -6.58
CA PHE A 114 20.88 -6.21 -7.30
C PHE A 114 20.30 -7.11 -8.40
N TYR A 115 20.54 -6.76 -9.65
CA TYR A 115 20.14 -7.55 -10.81
C TYR A 115 21.18 -8.65 -11.05
N LEU A 116 20.75 -9.91 -11.07
CA LEU A 116 21.66 -11.05 -11.15
C LEU A 116 22.34 -11.13 -12.53
N ALA A 117 23.62 -10.73 -12.62
CA ALA A 117 24.33 -10.59 -13.89
C ALA A 117 24.48 -11.92 -14.66
N SER A 118 24.60 -13.06 -13.97
CA SER A 118 24.67 -14.39 -14.60
C SER A 118 23.36 -14.80 -15.27
N GLU A 119 22.23 -14.41 -14.68
CA GLU A 119 20.90 -14.79 -15.15
C GLU A 119 20.32 -13.78 -16.15
N ASN A 120 20.77 -12.53 -16.08
CA ASN A 120 20.23 -11.44 -16.86
C ASN A 120 21.10 -11.13 -18.08
N LYS A 121 20.53 -11.32 -19.26
CA LYS A 121 21.11 -10.87 -20.54
C LYS A 121 21.21 -9.33 -20.65
N HIS A 122 20.39 -8.60 -19.89
CA HIS A 122 20.24 -7.16 -20.01
C HIS A 122 20.70 -6.46 -18.73
N ARG A 123 21.16 -5.21 -18.89
CA ARG A 123 21.47 -4.33 -17.76
C ARG A 123 20.22 -3.99 -16.96
N ALA A 124 20.42 -3.58 -15.71
CA ALA A 124 19.39 -2.97 -14.88
C ALA A 124 18.71 -1.80 -15.66
N PRO A 125 17.39 -1.61 -15.49
CA PRO A 125 16.55 -2.27 -14.50
C PRO A 125 15.69 -3.40 -15.11
N ARG A 126 16.28 -4.23 -16.00
CA ARG A 126 15.59 -5.38 -16.61
C ARG A 126 16.16 -6.70 -16.11
N GLY A 127 15.28 -7.58 -15.63
CA GLY A 127 15.61 -8.97 -15.26
C GLY A 127 15.28 -9.33 -13.82
N ILE A 128 15.80 -10.49 -13.40
CA ILE A 128 15.70 -11.00 -12.03
C ILE A 128 16.54 -10.12 -11.12
N TYR A 129 15.98 -9.74 -9.98
CA TYR A 129 16.71 -9.03 -8.94
C TYR A 129 16.45 -9.62 -7.56
N ILE A 130 17.41 -9.39 -6.67
CA ILE A 130 17.27 -9.54 -5.23
C ILE A 130 17.64 -8.25 -4.53
N GLY A 131 17.21 -8.04 -3.29
CA GLY A 131 17.64 -6.86 -2.55
C GLY A 131 17.00 -6.68 -1.17
N PRO A 132 17.60 -5.89 -0.28
CA PRO A 132 16.94 -5.47 0.94
C PRO A 132 15.83 -4.45 0.66
N TYR A 133 14.81 -4.44 1.51
CA TYR A 133 13.79 -3.40 1.55
C TYR A 133 13.41 -3.05 2.99
N ALA A 134 12.92 -1.82 3.16
CA ALA A 134 12.28 -1.36 4.37
C ALA A 134 10.96 -0.66 4.00
N SER A 135 9.91 -0.91 4.76
CA SER A 135 8.58 -0.36 4.55
C SER A 135 8.00 0.15 5.86
N HIS A 136 7.30 1.27 5.80
CA HIS A 136 6.46 1.75 6.88
C HIS A 136 5.08 2.08 6.33
N VAL A 137 4.04 1.60 7.02
CA VAL A 137 2.64 1.82 6.67
C VAL A 137 1.93 2.33 7.91
N PHE A 138 1.24 3.46 7.75
CA PHE A 138 0.29 3.95 8.72
C PHE A 138 -1.09 4.01 8.09
N MET A 139 -2.10 3.51 8.79
CA MET A 139 -3.49 3.60 8.41
C MET A 139 -4.31 3.96 9.64
N GLY A 140 -5.22 4.91 9.50
CA GLY A 140 -6.15 5.32 10.54
C GLY A 140 -7.54 5.51 9.97
N ARG A 141 -8.55 5.20 10.78
CA ARG A 141 -9.94 5.39 10.42
C ARG A 141 -10.75 5.79 11.64
N GLU A 142 -11.45 6.90 11.50
CA GLU A 142 -12.50 7.29 12.43
C GLU A 142 -13.84 6.80 11.86
N ASN A 143 -14.62 6.09 12.67
CA ASN A 143 -15.96 5.63 12.35
C ASN A 143 -16.97 6.20 13.33
N THR A 144 -18.21 6.35 12.87
CA THR A 144 -19.36 6.66 13.72
C THR A 144 -20.38 5.55 13.55
N TRP A 145 -20.79 4.97 14.66
CA TRP A 145 -21.72 3.85 14.75
C TRP A 145 -22.99 4.35 15.42
N ASN A 146 -24.15 3.93 14.92
CA ASN A 146 -25.39 4.04 15.68
C ASN A 146 -25.54 2.76 16.49
N LEU A 147 -25.52 2.89 17.81
CA LEU A 147 -25.76 1.79 18.72
C LEU A 147 -27.21 1.87 19.21
N ASN A 148 -27.89 0.74 19.22
CA ASN A 148 -29.29 0.62 19.64
C ASN A 148 -29.44 -0.62 20.53
N THR A 149 -28.94 -0.51 21.76
CA THR A 149 -29.09 -1.53 22.81
C THR A 149 -30.29 -1.18 23.69
N GLU A 150 -30.65 -2.08 24.61
CA GLU A 150 -31.71 -1.80 25.59
C GLU A 150 -31.33 -0.67 26.56
N SER A 151 -30.03 -0.51 26.83
CA SER A 151 -29.41 0.45 27.76
C SER A 151 -28.96 1.76 27.10
N PHE A 152 -28.66 1.75 25.80
CA PHE A 152 -28.10 2.90 25.10
C PHE A 152 -28.61 3.04 23.66
N GLN A 153 -29.04 4.26 23.32
CA GLN A 153 -29.37 4.65 21.95
C GLN A 153 -28.60 5.92 21.59
N GLY A 154 -27.70 5.84 20.61
CA GLY A 154 -26.92 7.01 20.21
C GLY A 154 -25.75 6.72 19.28
N GLU A 155 -25.02 7.78 18.94
CA GLU A 155 -23.80 7.69 18.15
C GLU A 155 -22.58 7.38 19.02
N VAL A 156 -21.81 6.39 18.59
CA VAL A 156 -20.54 6.00 19.21
C VAL A 156 -19.41 6.19 18.20
N LYS A 157 -18.28 6.73 18.63
CA LYS A 157 -17.12 6.95 17.76
C LYS A 157 -16.00 5.97 18.07
N THR A 158 -15.41 5.42 17.02
CA THR A 158 -14.17 4.63 17.13
C THR A 158 -13.05 5.30 16.35
N ASP A 159 -11.86 5.42 16.95
CA ASP A 159 -10.61 5.78 16.28
C ASP A 159 -9.73 4.53 16.21
N PHE A 160 -9.53 4.03 15.01
CA PHE A 160 -8.66 2.91 14.73
C PHE A 160 -7.35 3.42 14.13
N ARG A 161 -6.22 2.90 14.62
CA ARG A 161 -4.88 3.19 14.10
C ARG A 161 -4.09 1.90 13.98
N PHE A 162 -3.45 1.75 12.84
CA PHE A 162 -2.57 0.65 12.50
C PHE A 162 -1.25 1.21 11.99
N ASN A 163 -0.16 0.74 12.58
CA ASN A 163 1.19 0.99 12.09
C ASN A 163 1.87 -0.35 11.82
N MET A 164 2.62 -0.42 10.72
CA MET A 164 3.48 -1.54 10.41
C MET A 164 4.82 -1.02 9.90
N THR A 165 5.90 -1.43 10.55
CA THR A 165 7.26 -1.26 10.04
C THR A 165 7.82 -2.62 9.69
N ALA A 166 8.34 -2.80 8.48
CA ALA A 166 8.90 -4.07 8.03
C ALA A 166 10.28 -3.87 7.43
N ILE A 167 11.20 -4.78 7.74
CA ILE A 167 12.53 -4.85 7.14
C ILE A 167 12.75 -6.27 6.64
N GLY A 168 13.15 -6.40 5.38
CA GLY A 168 13.26 -7.71 4.75
C GLY A 168 14.15 -7.74 3.53
N ALA A 169 14.10 -8.88 2.85
CA ALA A 169 14.72 -9.09 1.56
C ALA A 169 13.63 -9.41 0.53
N GLN A 170 13.88 -9.09 -0.73
CA GLN A 170 12.94 -9.33 -1.82
C GLN A 170 13.64 -10.03 -2.99
N LEU A 171 12.86 -10.83 -3.70
CA LEU A 171 13.17 -11.38 -5.01
C LEU A 171 12.06 -10.96 -5.98
N GLY A 172 12.46 -10.50 -7.14
CA GLY A 172 11.51 -10.07 -8.16
C GLY A 172 12.05 -10.16 -9.58
N TYR A 173 11.20 -9.83 -10.53
CA TYR A 173 11.53 -9.72 -11.94
C TYR A 173 10.95 -8.44 -12.50
N GLN A 174 11.78 -7.63 -13.16
CA GLN A 174 11.33 -6.44 -13.87
C GLN A 174 11.50 -6.60 -15.38
N PHE A 175 10.39 -6.50 -16.12
CA PHE A 175 10.39 -6.42 -17.58
C PHE A 175 10.49 -4.97 -18.03
N ILE A 176 11.25 -4.74 -19.11
CA ILE A 176 11.21 -3.48 -19.86
C ILE A 176 10.71 -3.81 -21.28
N ILE A 177 9.45 -3.47 -21.54
CA ILE A 177 8.72 -3.72 -22.79
C ILE A 177 8.75 -2.43 -23.61
N TRP A 178 8.94 -2.56 -24.93
CA TRP A 178 9.03 -1.42 -25.86
C TRP A 178 10.00 -0.31 -25.41
N LYS A 179 11.05 -0.67 -24.66
CA LYS A 179 12.09 0.23 -24.12
C LYS A 179 11.59 1.34 -23.17
N ARG A 180 10.31 1.31 -22.80
CA ARG A 180 9.63 2.41 -22.09
C ARG A 180 8.65 1.90 -21.03
N VAL A 181 8.02 0.75 -21.22
CA VAL A 181 7.04 0.22 -20.26
C VAL A 181 7.77 -0.71 -19.30
N ALA A 182 7.75 -0.37 -18.01
CA ALA A 182 8.27 -1.22 -16.95
C ALA A 182 7.13 -2.01 -16.33
N LEU A 183 7.30 -3.33 -16.23
CA LEU A 183 6.38 -4.20 -15.49
C LEU A 183 7.21 -4.94 -14.43
N ASP A 184 6.99 -4.58 -13.18
CA ASP A 184 7.82 -4.99 -12.06
C ASP A 184 7.02 -5.88 -11.11
N PHE A 185 7.54 -7.09 -10.86
CA PHE A 185 6.94 -8.07 -9.97
C PHE A 185 7.89 -8.34 -8.80
N VAL A 186 7.51 -7.91 -7.60
CA VAL A 186 8.08 -8.46 -6.36
C VAL A 186 7.35 -9.78 -6.10
N LEU A 187 8.03 -10.89 -6.34
CA LEU A 187 7.45 -12.23 -6.30
C LEU A 187 7.42 -12.78 -4.88
N ILE A 188 8.50 -12.55 -4.13
CA ILE A 188 8.68 -13.04 -2.77
C ILE A 188 9.41 -11.97 -1.99
N GLY A 189 8.92 -11.62 -0.80
CA GLY A 189 9.58 -10.65 0.07
C GLY A 189 9.38 -10.97 1.55
N PRO A 190 10.13 -11.92 2.14
CA PRO A 190 10.05 -12.17 3.57
C PRO A 190 10.65 -11.00 4.36
N SER A 191 10.06 -10.71 5.51
CA SER A 191 10.51 -9.67 6.44
C SER A 191 10.23 -10.02 7.88
N VAL A 192 10.92 -9.32 8.77
CA VAL A 192 10.45 -9.12 10.14
C VAL A 192 9.65 -7.83 10.17
N ALA A 193 8.46 -7.88 10.76
CA ALA A 193 7.56 -6.76 10.83
C ALA A 193 7.12 -6.49 12.28
N TRP A 194 7.10 -5.22 12.63
CA TRP A 194 6.58 -4.68 13.89
C TRP A 194 5.25 -4.02 13.62
N TYR A 195 4.24 -4.48 14.32
CA TYR A 195 2.86 -4.04 14.19
C TYR A 195 2.45 -3.30 15.45
N SER A 196 1.68 -2.23 15.28
CA SER A 196 1.01 -1.52 16.37
C SER A 196 -0.44 -1.29 15.98
N LEU A 197 -1.35 -1.84 16.76
CA LEU A 197 -2.79 -1.72 16.61
C LEU A 197 -3.33 -0.95 17.80
N GLU A 198 -4.06 0.13 17.55
CA GLU A 198 -4.71 0.93 18.58
C GLU A 198 -6.16 1.13 18.18
N ALA A 199 -7.07 0.79 19.07
CA ALA A 199 -8.48 1.10 18.93
C ALA A 199 -8.96 1.83 20.17
N LYS A 200 -9.51 3.02 19.93
CA LYS A 200 -10.10 3.88 20.95
C LYS A 200 -11.59 3.98 20.72
N LEU A 201 -12.33 3.76 21.79
CA LEU A 201 -13.76 4.02 21.85
C LEU A 201 -13.98 5.30 22.65
N ASP A 202 -14.61 6.29 22.04
CA ASP A 202 -15.01 7.52 22.72
C ASP A 202 -16.49 7.40 23.08
N THR A 203 -16.76 6.94 24.30
CA THR A 203 -18.12 6.66 24.75
C THR A 203 -18.30 6.70 26.26
N SER A 204 -19.55 6.79 26.69
CA SER A 204 -20.00 6.62 28.09
C SER A 204 -20.87 5.37 28.26
N LEU A 205 -20.65 4.35 27.43
CA LEU A 205 -21.35 3.05 27.52
C LEU A 205 -21.07 2.39 28.87
N ASP A 206 -22.00 1.55 29.30
CA ASP A 206 -21.70 0.61 30.37
C ASP A 206 -20.68 -0.45 29.90
N PRO A 207 -19.98 -1.13 30.84
CA PRO A 207 -18.93 -2.09 30.50
C PRO A 207 -19.38 -3.29 29.65
N ASP A 208 -20.66 -3.68 29.73
CA ASP A 208 -21.19 -4.84 29.00
C ASP A 208 -21.42 -4.46 27.53
N ASP A 209 -22.01 -3.30 27.26
CA ASP A 209 -22.18 -2.74 25.92
C ASP A 209 -20.85 -2.40 25.25
N GLU A 210 -19.89 -1.85 26.01
CA GLU A 210 -18.52 -1.60 25.53
C GLU A 210 -17.82 -2.90 25.12
N SER A 211 -17.95 -3.96 25.92
CA SER A 211 -17.38 -5.28 25.63
C SER A 211 -18.00 -5.91 24.38
N ALA A 212 -19.32 -5.78 24.20
CA ALA A 212 -20.02 -6.27 23.02
C ALA A 212 -19.54 -5.58 21.73
N LEU A 213 -19.32 -4.26 21.79
CA LEU A 213 -18.81 -3.49 20.67
C LEU A 213 -17.36 -3.85 20.32
N TYR A 214 -16.48 -4.04 21.32
CA TYR A 214 -15.11 -4.50 21.05
C TYR A 214 -15.06 -5.90 20.44
N ALA A 215 -15.88 -6.83 20.94
CA ALA A 215 -15.96 -8.18 20.38
C ALA A 215 -16.37 -8.15 18.91
N LYS A 216 -17.32 -7.28 18.54
CA LYS A 216 -17.74 -7.08 17.16
C LYS A 216 -16.67 -6.43 16.29
N ILE A 217 -15.93 -5.45 16.82
CA ILE A 217 -14.80 -4.86 16.10
C ILE A 217 -13.71 -5.91 15.86
N ASP A 218 -13.39 -6.74 16.86
CA ASP A 218 -12.40 -7.82 16.74
C ASP A 218 -12.81 -8.85 15.68
N GLU A 219 -14.08 -9.28 15.67
CA GLU A 219 -14.65 -10.16 14.63
C GLU A 219 -14.45 -9.57 13.22
N ILE A 220 -14.76 -8.28 13.03
CA ILE A 220 -14.57 -7.58 11.76
C ILE A 220 -13.09 -7.53 11.36
N LEU A 221 -12.19 -7.31 12.32
CA LEU A 221 -10.75 -7.25 12.04
C LEU A 221 -10.20 -8.62 11.65
N GLN A 222 -10.62 -9.69 12.34
CA GLN A 222 -10.26 -11.08 12.03
C GLN A 222 -10.66 -11.50 10.62
N GLU A 223 -11.88 -11.15 10.18
CA GLU A 223 -12.37 -11.50 8.85
C GLU A 223 -11.73 -10.68 7.71
N ARG A 224 -11.28 -9.45 8.00
CA ARG A 224 -10.94 -8.47 6.94
C ARG A 224 -9.47 -8.16 6.77
N PHE A 225 -8.65 -8.38 7.80
CA PHE A 225 -7.20 -8.25 7.65
C PHE A 225 -6.62 -9.61 7.23
N PRO A 226 -6.19 -9.77 5.96
CA PRO A 226 -5.56 -11.01 5.53
C PRO A 226 -4.30 -11.23 6.36
N GLY A 227 -4.24 -12.34 7.08
CA GLY A 227 -3.16 -12.63 8.03
C GLY A 227 -3.37 -12.07 9.44
N TYR A 228 -4.58 -11.59 9.80
CA TYR A 228 -4.90 -11.18 11.18
C TYR A 228 -4.59 -12.30 12.18
N THR A 229 -5.09 -13.51 11.94
CA THR A 229 -4.77 -14.71 12.75
C THR A 229 -3.26 -15.00 12.79
N PHE A 230 -2.57 -14.95 11.65
CA PHE A 230 -1.12 -15.16 11.58
C PHE A 230 -0.26 -14.10 12.31
N VAL A 231 -0.77 -12.89 12.50
CA VAL A 231 -0.02 -11.76 13.10
C VAL A 231 -0.47 -11.51 14.55
N LEU A 232 -1.71 -11.87 14.91
CA LEU A 232 -2.39 -11.43 16.13
C LEU A 232 -3.07 -12.57 16.93
N ASP A 233 -2.77 -13.85 16.67
CA ASP A 233 -3.34 -15.02 17.39
C ASP A 233 -3.24 -14.93 18.94
N ASP A 234 -2.34 -14.09 19.50
CA ASP A 234 -2.16 -13.86 20.95
C ASP A 234 -2.59 -12.46 21.43
N VAL A 235 -3.33 -11.69 20.62
CA VAL A 235 -3.70 -10.30 20.96
C VAL A 235 -5.13 -10.23 21.47
N ASP A 236 -5.27 -10.18 22.80
CA ASP A 236 -6.53 -9.90 23.49
C ASP A 236 -6.96 -8.44 23.22
N PHE A 237 -7.77 -8.22 22.19
CA PHE A 237 -8.36 -6.91 21.85
C PHE A 237 -9.49 -6.49 22.83
N LYS A 238 -9.54 -7.07 24.03
CA LYS A 238 -10.75 -7.09 24.89
C LYS A 238 -10.96 -5.85 25.75
N THR A 239 -10.12 -4.82 25.66
CA THR A 239 -10.32 -3.58 26.42
C THR A 239 -9.36 -2.54 25.86
N SER A 240 -9.83 -1.29 25.70
CA SER A 240 -9.08 -0.15 25.15
C SER A 240 -7.55 -0.28 25.32
N GLY A 241 -6.83 -0.47 24.22
CA GLY A 241 -5.42 -0.80 24.31
C GLY A 241 -4.67 -0.59 23.01
N THR A 242 -3.42 -0.16 23.14
CA THR A 242 -2.44 -0.28 22.06
C THR A 242 -1.78 -1.64 22.19
N THR A 243 -1.90 -2.48 21.17
CA THR A 243 -1.18 -3.73 21.09
C THR A 243 -0.02 -3.61 20.13
N ASN A 244 1.17 -4.00 20.59
CA ASN A 244 2.35 -4.10 19.75
C ASN A 244 2.74 -5.58 19.63
N THR A 245 3.03 -6.03 18.41
CA THR A 245 3.51 -7.40 18.15
C THR A 245 4.60 -7.40 17.09
N GLN A 246 5.41 -8.45 17.08
CA GLN A 246 6.43 -8.70 16.07
C GLN A 246 6.15 -10.06 15.44
N SER A 247 6.06 -10.10 14.11
CA SER A 247 5.81 -11.35 13.37
C SER A 247 6.54 -11.35 12.02
N PHE A 248 6.48 -12.48 11.33
CA PHE A 248 6.92 -12.57 9.94
C PHE A 248 5.97 -11.77 9.05
N GLY A 249 6.56 -10.96 8.17
CA GLY A 249 5.85 -10.23 7.12
C GLY A 249 6.19 -10.80 5.74
N PHE A 250 5.28 -10.62 4.80
CA PHE A 250 5.50 -10.99 3.41
C PHE A 250 5.08 -9.85 2.46
N ARG A 251 5.85 -9.63 1.41
CA ARG A 251 5.58 -8.63 0.37
C ARG A 251 5.43 -9.29 -1.00
N TYR A 252 4.30 -9.02 -1.65
CA TYR A 252 4.06 -9.30 -3.06
C TYR A 252 3.46 -8.04 -3.70
N THR A 253 4.07 -7.54 -4.77
CA THR A 253 3.60 -6.30 -5.42
C THR A 253 3.83 -6.32 -6.91
N ILE A 254 2.83 -5.84 -7.66
CA ILE A 254 2.91 -5.61 -9.11
C ILE A 254 2.94 -4.10 -9.33
N HIS A 255 3.91 -3.63 -10.09
CA HIS A 255 3.98 -2.23 -10.52
C HIS A 255 3.98 -2.11 -12.03
N LEU A 256 3.28 -1.08 -12.52
CA LEU A 256 3.35 -0.62 -13.89
C LEU A 256 4.08 0.72 -13.95
N GLY A 257 5.03 0.87 -14.86
CA GLY A 257 5.85 2.07 -14.92
C GLY A 257 6.26 2.54 -16.30
N TYR A 258 6.84 3.73 -16.32
CA TYR A 258 7.43 4.38 -17.48
C TYR A 258 8.92 4.62 -17.24
N HIS A 259 9.74 4.12 -18.16
CA HIS A 259 11.19 4.12 -18.14
C HIS A 259 11.76 5.18 -19.10
N PHE A 260 12.61 6.08 -18.58
CA PHE A 260 13.12 7.26 -19.29
C PHE A 260 14.56 7.65 -18.95
#